data_AF-A0A3D2VWW9-F1
#
_entry.id   AF-A0A3D2VWW9-F1
#
_cell.length_a   1.000
_cell.length_b   1.000
_cell.length_c   1.000
_cell.angle_alpha   90.00
_cell.angle_beta   90.00
_cell.angle_gamma   90.00
#
_symmetry.space_group_name_H-M   'P 1'
#
loop_
_entity.id
_entity.type
_entity.pdbx_description
1 polymer ?
#
loop_
_entity_poly.entity_id
_entity_poly.type
_entity_poly.pdbx_seq_one_letter_code
_entity_poly.pdbx_strand_id
1 'polypeptide(L)' 'GLSLSPSGDLAEAAANLYAHLRALDATGAAMIAVAPIPAHGLGEAIRDRLARAAAGR' A
#
# COMPACT_ATOMS: atom_id res chain seq x y z
N GLY A 1 -4.81 -0.33 -12.89
CA GLY A 1 -4.47 -0.49 -11.46
C GLY A 1 -3.27 0.37 -11.16
N LEU A 2 -3.20 0.97 -9.96
CA LEU A 2 -2.03 1.72 -9.52
C LEU A 2 -0.96 0.74 -8.98
N SER A 3 0.32 1.06 -9.20
CA SER A 3 1.45 0.28 -8.64
C SER A 3 2.16 1.10 -7.59
N LEU A 4 2.44 0.50 -6.43
CA LEU A 4 3.22 1.17 -5.37
C LEU A 4 4.68 1.39 -5.79
N SER A 5 5.25 0.44 -6.54
CA SER A 5 6.57 0.55 -7.14
C SER A 5 6.62 -0.31 -8.40
N PRO A 6 6.73 0.28 -9.59
CA PRO A 6 6.97 -0.47 -10.82
C PRO A 6 8.31 -1.22 -10.80
N SER A 7 9.28 -0.75 -10.03
CA SER A 7 10.63 -1.34 -9.91
C SER A 7 10.73 -2.45 -8.86
N GLY A 8 9.75 -2.55 -7.95
CA GLY A 8 9.79 -3.45 -6.80
C GLY A 8 10.60 -2.91 -5.61
N ASP A 9 11.05 -1.66 -5.66
CA ASP A 9 11.78 -1.00 -4.58
C ASP A 9 10.85 -0.64 -3.40
N LEU A 10 11.27 -1.02 -2.19
CA LEU A 10 10.46 -0.80 -0.98
C LEU A 10 10.42 0.66 -0.53
N ALA A 11 11.44 1.46 -0.83
CA ALA A 11 11.42 2.89 -0.54
C ALA A 11 10.47 3.63 -1.48
N GLU A 12 10.48 3.29 -2.78
CA GLU A 12 9.50 3.79 -3.75
C GLU A 12 8.07 3.41 -3.31
N ALA A 13 7.87 2.14 -2.93
CA ALA A 13 6.57 1.67 -2.45
C ALA A 13 6.08 2.43 -1.21
N ALA A 14 6.98 2.67 -0.23
CA ALA A 14 6.66 3.42 0.98
C ALA A 14 6.31 4.88 0.66
N ALA A 15 7.05 5.53 -0.24
CA ALA A 15 6.81 6.92 -0.64
C ALA A 15 5.44 7.10 -1.33
N ASN A 16 5.05 6.13 -2.15
CA ASN A 16 3.80 6.19 -2.93
C ASN A 16 2.56 5.76 -2.15
N LEU A 17 2.72 4.99 -1.07
CA LEU A 17 1.64 4.29 -0.36
C LEU A 17 0.41 5.16 -0.07
N TYR A 18 0.58 6.28 0.61
CA TYR A 18 -0.57 7.10 1.03
C TYR A 18 -1.28 7.80 -0.11
N ALA A 19 -0.52 8.28 -1.10
CA ALA A 19 -1.11 8.91 -2.28
C ALA A 19 -1.99 7.90 -3.03
N HIS A 20 -1.50 6.67 -3.19
CA HIS A 20 -2.19 5.62 -3.92
C HIS A 20 -3.42 5.09 -3.15
N LEU A 21 -3.29 4.87 -1.84
CA LEU A 21 -4.45 4.48 -1.02
C LEU A 21 -5.56 5.53 -1.06
N ARG A 22 -5.23 6.82 -0.93
CA ARG A 22 -6.22 7.90 -1.04
C ARG A 22 -6.88 7.97 -2.42
N ALA A 23 -6.09 7.82 -3.48
CA ALA A 23 -6.61 7.81 -4.84
C ALA A 23 -7.58 6.63 -5.07
N LEU A 24 -7.27 5.45 -4.53
CA LEU A 24 -8.13 4.27 -4.61
C LEU A 24 -9.38 4.42 -3.74
N ASP A 25 -9.28 4.92 -2.51
CA ASP A 25 -10.44 5.19 -1.65
C ASP A 25 -11.41 6.17 -2.33
N ALA A 26 -10.90 7.21 -3.00
CA ALA A 26 -11.72 8.18 -3.71
C ALA A 26 -12.53 7.58 -4.88
N THR A 27 -12.14 6.39 -5.38
CA THR A 27 -12.94 5.67 -6.39
C THR A 27 -14.19 5.01 -5.82
N GLY A 28 -14.33 4.93 -4.50
CA GLY A 28 -15.43 4.21 -3.84
C GLY A 28 -15.28 2.68 -3.91
N ALA A 29 -14.06 2.17 -4.13
CA ALA A 29 -13.80 0.74 -4.19
C ALA A 29 -14.21 0.04 -2.88
N ALA A 30 -15.01 -1.01 -3.00
CA ALA A 30 -15.41 -1.84 -1.85
C ALA A 30 -14.22 -2.60 -1.24
N MET A 31 -13.17 -2.85 -2.02
CA MET A 31 -11.97 -3.54 -1.58
C MET A 31 -10.76 -3.08 -2.39
N ILE A 32 -9.61 -2.94 -1.71
CA ILE A 32 -8.32 -2.69 -2.35
C ILE A 32 -7.45 -3.93 -2.11
N ALA A 33 -7.07 -4.62 -3.19
CA ALA A 33 -6.12 -5.71 -3.15
C ALA A 33 -4.70 -5.19 -3.32
N VAL A 34 -3.76 -5.68 -2.51
CA VAL A 34 -2.34 -5.31 -2.57
C VAL A 34 -1.52 -6.57 -2.84
N ALA A 35 -0.55 -6.48 -3.75
CA ALA A 35 0.38 -7.57 -4.02
C ALA A 35 1.19 -7.92 -2.74
N PRO A 36 1.71 -9.15 -2.63
CA PRO A 36 2.55 -9.53 -1.49
C PRO A 36 3.73 -8.57 -1.30
N ILE A 37 3.91 -8.09 -0.07
CA ILE A 37 5.03 -7.21 0.31
C ILE A 37 5.98 -8.02 1.19
N PRO A 38 7.30 -7.99 0.94
CA PRO A 38 8.30 -8.62 1.80
C PRO A 38 8.12 -8.22 3.27
N ALA A 39 8.30 -9.16 4.20
CA ALA A 39 8.18 -8.91 5.63
C ALA A 39 9.55 -8.64 6.28
N HIS A 40 10.37 -7.80 5.64
CA HIS A 40 11.65 -7.37 6.20
C HIS A 40 11.92 -5.89 5.91
N GLY A 41 12.66 -5.22 6.80
CA GLY A 41 13.05 -3.82 6.62
C GLY A 41 11.83 -2.92 6.41
N LEU A 42 11.87 -2.06 5.37
CA LEU A 42 10.75 -1.17 5.03
C LEU A 42 9.44 -1.92 4.72
N GLY A 43 9.52 -3.17 4.26
CA GLY A 43 8.35 -3.96 3.94
C GLY A 43 7.48 -4.27 5.18
N GLU A 44 8.09 -4.47 6.35
CA GLU A 44 7.33 -4.65 7.61
C GLU A 44 6.50 -3.40 7.94
N ALA A 45 7.12 -2.22 7.83
CA ALA A 45 6.44 -0.95 8.09
C ALA A 45 5.29 -0.69 7.11
N ILE A 46 5.46 -1.04 5.83
CA ILE A 46 4.40 -0.92 4.83
C ILE A 46 3.23 -1.86 5.18
N ARG A 47 3.52 -3.13 5.52
CA ARG A 47 2.49 -4.12 5.89
C ARG A 47 1.70 -3.68 7.13
N ASP A 48 2.40 -3.20 8.15
CA ASP A 48 1.76 -2.64 9.35
C ASP A 48 0.85 -1.46 8.99
N ARG A 49 1.30 -0.56 8.10
CA ARG A 49 0.46 0.57 7.70
C ARG A 49 -0.78 0.16 6.91
N LEU A 50 -0.66 -0.82 6.03
CA LEU A 50 -1.77 -1.42 5.31
C LEU A 50 -2.76 -2.09 6.26
N ALA A 51 -2.27 -2.85 7.25
CA ALA A 51 -3.12 -3.47 8.27
C ALA A 51 -3.92 -2.42 9.06
N ARG A 52 -3.27 -1.32 9.46
CA ARG A 52 -3.96 -0.20 10.13
C ARG A 52 -4.99 0.48 9.22
N ALA A 53 -4.69 0.64 7.94
CA ALA A 53 -5.65 1.20 6.97
C ALA A 53 -6.87 0.28 6.78
N ALA A 54 -6.65 -1.04 6.79
CA ALA A 54 -7.71 -2.03 6.67
C ALA A 54 -8.55 -2.19 7.94
N ALA A 55 -8.00 -1.88 9.12
CA ALA A 55 -8.73 -1.96 10.40
C ALA A 55 -9.64 -0.73 10.67
N GLY A 56 -9.46 0.36 9.92
CA GLY A 56 -10.19 1.63 10.08
C GLY A 56 -11.33 1.84 9.10
N ARG A 57 -11.86 0.78 8.47
CA ARG A 57 -13.00 0.80 7.56
C ARG A 57 -14.15 -0.05 8.10
#